data_AF-A0A401UF24-F1
#
_entry.id   AF-A0A401UF24-F1
#
_cell.length_a   1.000
_cell.length_b   1.000
_cell.length_c   1.000
_cell.angle_alpha   90.00
_cell.angle_beta   90.00
_cell.angle_gamma   90.00
#
_symmetry.space_group_name_H-M   'P 1'
#
loop_
_entity.id
_entity.type
_entity.pdbx_description
1 polymer ?
#
loop_
_entity_poly.entity_id
_entity_poly.type
_entity_poly.pdbx_seq_one_letter_code
_entity_poly.pdbx_strand_id
1 'polypeptide(L)'
;MSMKIEFEINDSEAYILVPALQQAASQALDVKTFEVLQKVTREILEDIQNGVYIFQQLINYLHPYTNGNSILKSSKLILNLGISQNFINSSQGLYYVLSYILGVLVATRKPGKNPSRIAMTEIVKLTTVEDCINLIQDHYEKS
;
A
#
# COMPACT_ATOMS: atom_id res chain seq x y z
N MET A 1 -10.51 -22.10 6.35
CA MET A 1 -10.58 -20.63 6.19
C MET A 1 -9.47 -20.03 7.04
N SER A 2 -8.50 -19.35 6.44
CA SER A 2 -7.42 -18.67 7.19
C SER A 2 -7.95 -17.31 7.62
N MET A 3 -7.97 -17.06 8.92
CA MET A 3 -8.27 -15.74 9.49
C MET A 3 -7.04 -14.84 9.25
N LYS A 4 -7.21 -13.76 8.47
CA LYS A 4 -6.23 -12.67 8.30
C LYS A 4 -6.60 -11.61 9.35
N ILE A 5 -5.63 -11.13 10.11
CA ILE A 5 -5.89 -10.06 11.08
C ILE A 5 -5.60 -8.75 10.35
N GLU A 6 -6.62 -7.92 10.17
CA GLU A 6 -6.47 -6.58 9.58
C GLU A 6 -5.90 -5.65 10.65
N PHE A 7 -4.73 -5.09 10.37
CA PHE A 7 -4.04 -4.16 11.25
C PHE A 7 -3.93 -2.80 10.55
N GLU A 8 -4.75 -1.83 10.96
CA GLU A 8 -4.51 -0.42 10.64
C GLU A 8 -3.37 0.08 11.54
N ILE A 9 -2.13 -0.18 11.15
CA ILE A 9 -0.92 0.24 11.87
C ILE A 9 -0.08 1.05 10.90
N ASN A 10 0.28 2.28 11.29
CA ASN A 10 1.19 3.08 10.47
C ASN A 10 2.65 2.57 10.63
N ASP A 11 3.53 2.91 9.68
CA ASP A 11 4.91 2.42 9.67
C ASP A 11 5.62 2.63 11.03
N SER A 12 5.38 3.76 11.70
CA SER A 12 6.02 4.12 12.98
C SER A 12 5.53 3.24 14.14
N GLU A 13 4.23 2.93 14.18
CA GLU A 13 3.65 2.01 15.15
C GLU A 13 4.13 0.57 14.91
N ALA A 14 4.29 0.17 13.64
CA ALA A 14 4.80 -1.15 13.30
C ALA A 14 6.27 -1.35 13.74
N TYR A 15 7.08 -0.29 13.68
CA TYR A 15 8.45 -0.30 14.22
C TYR A 15 8.51 -0.58 15.72
N ILE A 16 7.46 -0.24 16.47
CA ILE A 16 7.36 -0.52 17.91
C ILE A 16 6.73 -1.90 18.14
N LEU A 17 5.70 -2.24 17.37
CA LEU A 17 4.92 -3.45 17.58
C LEU A 17 5.67 -4.72 17.17
N VAL A 18 6.35 -4.71 16.02
CA VAL A 18 7.05 -5.91 15.51
C VAL A 18 8.08 -6.45 16.51
N PRO A 19 8.99 -5.62 17.08
CA PRO A 19 9.92 -6.10 18.10
C PRO A 19 9.21 -6.65 19.36
N ALA A 20 8.13 -6.01 19.80
CA ALA A 20 7.35 -6.47 20.95
C ALA A 20 6.69 -7.84 20.69
N LEU A 21 6.13 -8.05 19.50
CA LEU A 21 5.55 -9.32 19.08
C LEU A 21 6.62 -10.42 18.94
N GLN A 22 7.78 -10.09 18.39
CA GLN A 22 8.92 -11.02 18.29
C GLN A 22 9.43 -11.42 19.68
N GLN A 23 9.52 -10.47 20.61
CA GLN A 23 9.89 -10.74 22.00
C GLN A 23 8.84 -11.64 22.67
N ALA A 24 7.55 -11.32 22.54
CA ALA A 24 6.47 -12.15 23.08
C ALA A 24 6.49 -13.56 22.49
N ALA A 25 6.77 -13.71 21.18
CA ALA A 25 6.92 -15.00 20.54
C ALA A 25 8.08 -15.79 21.15
N SER A 26 9.24 -15.17 21.37
CA SER A 26 10.41 -15.83 21.97
C SER A 26 10.17 -16.33 23.40
N GLN A 27 9.19 -15.76 24.10
CA GLN A 27 8.81 -16.11 25.46
C GLN A 27 7.60 -17.04 25.52
N ALA A 28 6.98 -17.36 24.38
CA ALA A 28 5.81 -18.22 24.33
C ALA A 28 6.21 -19.66 24.68
N LEU A 29 5.60 -20.19 25.75
CA LEU A 29 5.78 -21.58 26.18
C LEU A 29 4.98 -22.57 25.32
N ASP A 30 3.92 -22.08 24.67
CA ASP A 30 3.03 -22.85 23.80
C ASP A 30 3.38 -22.61 22.33
N VAL A 31 3.58 -23.69 21.58
CA VAL A 31 3.97 -23.67 20.16
C VAL A 31 2.91 -22.96 19.31
N LYS A 32 1.63 -23.16 19.61
CA LYS A 32 0.54 -22.54 18.86
C LYS A 32 0.56 -21.01 19.03
N THR A 33 0.84 -20.52 20.22
CA THR A 33 0.99 -19.08 20.51
C THR A 33 2.19 -18.50 19.77
N PHE A 34 3.32 -19.19 19.77
CA PHE A 34 4.50 -18.80 18.98
C PHE A 34 4.17 -18.68 17.48
N GLU A 35 3.52 -19.69 16.90
CA GLU A 35 3.15 -19.71 15.49
C GLU A 35 2.21 -18.57 15.11
N VAL A 36 1.23 -18.26 15.97
CA VAL A 36 0.30 -17.15 15.76
C VAL A 36 1.04 -15.81 15.77
N LEU A 37 1.91 -15.56 16.76
CA LEU A 37 2.67 -14.31 16.84
C LEU A 37 3.66 -14.14 15.67
N GLN A 38 4.29 -15.23 15.23
CA GLN A 38 5.13 -15.23 14.04
C GLN A 38 4.33 -14.93 12.77
N LYS A 39 3.14 -15.53 12.63
CA LYS A 39 2.25 -15.24 11.50
C LYS A 39 1.83 -13.77 11.48
N VAL A 40 1.41 -13.21 12.60
CA VAL A 40 1.05 -11.79 12.72
C VAL A 40 2.22 -10.89 12.36
N THR A 41 3.41 -11.18 12.90
CA THR A 41 4.63 -10.42 12.60
C THR A 41 4.92 -10.42 11.10
N ARG A 42 4.81 -11.58 10.43
CA ARG A 42 5.01 -11.69 8.99
C ARG A 42 3.97 -10.90 8.21
N GLU A 43 2.69 -10.96 8.58
CA GLU A 43 1.63 -10.20 7.93
C GLU A 43 1.91 -8.68 7.98
N ILE A 44 2.27 -8.15 9.16
CA ILE A 44 2.65 -6.74 9.32
C ILE A 44 3.84 -6.36 8.42
N LEU A 45 4.89 -7.20 8.40
CA LEU A 45 6.08 -6.93 7.59
C LEU A 45 5.79 -6.96 6.09
N GLU A 46 4.94 -7.89 5.64
CA GLU A 46 4.51 -7.97 4.24
C GLU A 46 3.71 -6.72 3.84
N ASP A 47 2.82 -6.22 4.70
CA ASP A 47 2.02 -5.02 4.44
C ASP A 47 2.89 -3.76 4.33
N ILE A 48 3.89 -3.59 5.21
CA ILE A 48 4.89 -2.51 5.10
C ILE A 48 5.66 -2.61 3.79
N GLN A 49 6.14 -3.81 3.44
CA GLN A 49 6.89 -4.02 2.18
C GLN A 49 6.04 -3.69 0.96
N ASN A 50 4.76 -4.04 0.97
CA ASN A 50 3.83 -3.69 -0.10
C ASN A 50 3.65 -2.17 -0.19
N GLY A 51 3.46 -1.48 0.94
CA GLY A 51 3.35 -0.02 0.97
C GLY A 51 4.61 0.69 0.43
N VAL A 52 5.81 0.21 0.81
CA VAL A 52 7.09 0.73 0.29
C VAL A 52 7.20 0.50 -1.21
N TYR A 53 6.86 -0.70 -1.69
CA TYR A 53 6.89 -1.02 -3.12
C TYR A 53 5.94 -0.11 -3.91
N ILE A 54 4.71 0.05 -3.44
CA ILE A 54 3.71 0.91 -4.08
C ILE A 54 4.23 2.35 -4.15
N PHE A 55 4.78 2.87 -3.05
CA PHE A 55 5.33 4.22 -3.02
C PHE A 55 6.49 4.42 -4.01
N GLN A 56 7.40 3.46 -4.12
CA GLN A 56 8.49 3.51 -5.10
C GLN A 56 7.96 3.52 -6.55
N GLN A 57 6.94 2.70 -6.84
CA GLN A 57 6.32 2.73 -8.17
C GLN A 57 5.62 4.07 -8.44
N LEU A 58 4.90 4.61 -7.45
CA LEU A 58 4.27 5.94 -7.57
C LEU A 58 5.30 7.02 -7.86
N ILE A 59 6.46 7.02 -7.18
CA ILE A 59 7.54 7.96 -7.49
C ILE A 59 7.92 7.85 -8.97
N ASN A 60 8.21 6.64 -9.45
CA ASN A 60 8.65 6.41 -10.83
C ASN A 60 7.62 6.90 -11.86
N TYR A 61 6.34 6.60 -11.65
CA TYR A 61 5.28 6.93 -12.61
C TYR A 61 4.80 8.38 -12.50
N LEU A 62 4.84 8.98 -11.32
CA LEU A 62 4.39 10.37 -11.14
C LEU A 62 5.47 11.39 -11.49
N HIS A 63 6.76 11.05 -11.37
CA HIS A 63 7.88 11.97 -11.60
C HIS A 63 7.79 12.81 -12.89
N PRO A 64 7.39 12.27 -14.06
CA PRO A 64 7.24 13.05 -15.29
C PRO A 64 6.16 14.15 -15.21
N TYR A 65 5.24 14.05 -14.25
CA TYR A 65 4.10 14.95 -14.08
C TYR A 65 4.29 15.93 -12.91
N THR A 66 5.38 15.81 -12.13
CA THR A 66 5.59 16.63 -10.93
C THR A 66 6.51 17.83 -11.13
N ASN A 67 6.97 18.12 -12.36
CA ASN A 67 7.94 19.18 -12.66
C ASN A 67 9.20 19.12 -11.77
N GLY A 68 9.62 17.92 -11.35
CA GLY A 68 10.77 17.71 -10.47
C GLY A 68 10.51 17.93 -8.97
N ASN A 69 9.26 18.20 -8.57
CA ASN A 69 8.89 18.31 -7.15
C ASN A 69 9.16 16.99 -6.40
N SER A 70 9.69 17.11 -5.18
CA SER A 70 9.91 15.96 -4.30
C SER A 70 8.59 15.29 -3.92
N ILE A 71 8.54 13.97 -4.10
CA ILE A 71 7.35 13.15 -3.83
C ILE A 71 7.51 12.54 -2.44
N LEU A 72 6.73 13.02 -1.47
CA LEU A 72 6.60 12.46 -0.13
C LEU A 72 5.21 11.83 0.02
N LYS A 73 5.03 10.88 0.95
CA LYS A 73 3.71 10.29 1.24
C LYS A 73 2.66 11.38 1.56
N SER A 74 3.05 12.39 2.33
CA SER A 74 2.20 13.52 2.70
C SER A 74 2.01 14.58 1.61
N SER A 75 2.67 14.46 0.44
CA SER A 75 2.56 15.45 -0.62
C SER A 75 1.15 15.47 -1.19
N LYS A 76 0.52 16.66 -1.22
CA LYS A 76 -0.74 16.86 -1.93
C LYS A 76 -0.53 16.79 -3.44
N LEU A 77 -1.34 15.99 -4.13
CA LEU A 77 -1.21 15.72 -5.56
C LEU A 77 -1.20 17.01 -6.38
N ILE A 78 -2.15 17.92 -6.12
CA ILE A 78 -2.24 19.18 -6.87
C ILE A 78 -1.28 20.22 -6.30
N LEU A 79 -1.38 20.55 -5.01
CA LEU A 79 -0.69 21.70 -4.44
C LEU A 79 0.82 21.52 -4.27
N ASN A 80 1.28 20.32 -3.92
CA ASN A 80 2.71 20.06 -3.71
C ASN A 80 3.38 19.48 -4.94
N LEU A 81 2.69 18.58 -5.67
CA LEU A 81 3.29 17.94 -6.84
C LEU A 81 3.01 18.69 -8.14
N GLY A 82 1.99 19.56 -8.20
CA GLY A 82 1.61 20.26 -9.42
C GLY A 82 0.88 19.37 -10.43
N ILE A 83 0.36 18.21 -9.98
CA ILE A 83 -0.40 17.30 -10.86
C ILE A 83 -1.70 17.98 -11.25
N SER A 84 -1.96 18.05 -12.56
CA SER A 84 -3.17 18.69 -13.07
C SER A 84 -4.44 17.89 -12.75
N GLN A 85 -5.56 18.59 -12.56
CA GLN A 85 -6.86 17.95 -12.37
C GLN A 85 -7.25 17.07 -13.57
N ASN A 86 -6.84 17.47 -14.79
CA ASN A 86 -7.08 16.68 -16.01
C ASN A 86 -6.39 15.31 -15.95
N PHE A 87 -5.17 15.25 -15.39
CA PHE A 87 -4.48 13.99 -15.17
C PHE A 87 -5.19 13.12 -14.14
N ILE A 88 -5.68 13.71 -13.04
CA ILE A 88 -6.44 12.99 -12.00
C ILE A 88 -7.73 12.40 -12.58
N ASN A 89 -8.46 13.17 -13.40
CA ASN A 89 -9.77 12.78 -13.92
C ASN A 89 -9.72 11.92 -15.20
N SER A 90 -8.54 11.65 -15.75
CA SER A 90 -8.37 10.94 -17.02
C SER A 90 -8.17 9.43 -16.82
N SER A 91 -8.78 8.63 -17.69
CA SER A 91 -8.53 7.18 -17.76
C SER A 91 -7.10 6.82 -18.14
N GLN A 92 -6.39 7.72 -18.82
CA GLN A 92 -4.97 7.55 -19.18
C GLN A 92 -4.02 8.27 -18.21
N GLY A 93 -4.57 8.90 -17.16
CA GLY A 93 -3.79 9.61 -16.15
C GLY A 93 -3.63 8.79 -14.87
N LEU A 94 -4.04 9.36 -13.74
CA LEU A 94 -3.85 8.74 -12.42
C LEU A 94 -4.53 7.37 -12.32
N TYR A 95 -5.71 7.21 -12.93
CA TYR A 95 -6.40 5.92 -13.00
C TYR A 95 -5.53 4.81 -13.60
N TYR A 96 -4.86 5.09 -14.74
CA TYR A 96 -4.00 4.14 -15.41
C TYR A 96 -2.82 3.77 -14.51
N VAL A 97 -2.18 4.77 -13.91
CA VAL A 97 -1.03 4.56 -13.00
C VAL A 97 -1.41 3.66 -11.83
N LEU A 98 -2.49 3.98 -11.10
CA LEU A 98 -2.87 3.18 -9.93
C LEU A 98 -3.31 1.76 -10.31
N SER A 99 -4.07 1.63 -11.40
CA SER A 99 -4.51 0.31 -11.90
C SER A 99 -3.34 -0.54 -12.36
N TYR A 100 -2.33 0.07 -13.00
CA TYR A 100 -1.14 -0.62 -13.45
C TYR A 100 -0.31 -1.13 -12.25
N ILE A 101 -0.05 -0.27 -11.27
CA ILE A 101 0.71 -0.63 -10.07
C ILE A 101 0.01 -1.78 -9.32
N LEU A 102 -1.31 -1.69 -9.14
CA LEU A 102 -2.11 -2.77 -8.55
C LEU A 102 -1.97 -4.07 -9.34
N GLY A 103 -2.10 -4.01 -10.67
CA GLY A 103 -1.98 -5.18 -11.54
C GLY A 103 -0.63 -5.88 -11.41
N VAL A 104 0.47 -5.12 -11.40
CA VAL A 104 1.81 -5.66 -11.22
C VAL A 104 1.99 -6.28 -9.83
N LEU A 105 1.50 -5.60 -8.78
CA LEU A 105 1.59 -6.09 -7.41
C LEU A 105 0.83 -7.42 -7.24
N VAL A 106 -0.41 -7.51 -7.75
CA VAL A 106 -1.23 -8.72 -7.71
C VAL A 106 -0.58 -9.85 -8.50
N ALA A 107 -0.12 -9.59 -9.73
CA ALA A 107 0.53 -10.61 -10.56
C ALA A 107 1.79 -11.18 -9.90
N THR A 108 2.55 -10.35 -9.19
CA THR A 108 3.81 -10.75 -8.54
C THR A 108 3.58 -11.51 -7.23
N ARG A 109 2.63 -11.06 -6.40
CA ARG A 109 2.46 -11.55 -5.02
C ARG A 109 1.30 -12.53 -4.86
N LYS A 110 0.31 -12.51 -5.76
CA LYS A 110 -0.88 -13.37 -5.76
C LYS A 110 -1.07 -14.04 -7.14
N PRO A 111 -0.14 -14.92 -7.55
CA PRO A 111 -0.18 -15.51 -8.90
C PRO A 111 -1.52 -16.23 -9.16
N GLY A 112 -2.11 -15.98 -10.33
CA GLY A 112 -3.41 -16.54 -10.73
C GLY A 112 -4.64 -15.78 -10.22
N LYS A 113 -4.46 -14.70 -9.44
CA LYS A 113 -5.53 -13.77 -9.08
C LYS A 113 -5.61 -12.61 -10.07
N ASN A 114 -6.83 -12.11 -10.27
CA ASN A 114 -7.06 -10.90 -11.04
C ASN A 114 -7.11 -9.70 -10.10
N PRO A 115 -6.53 -8.55 -10.47
CA PRO A 115 -6.64 -7.34 -9.67
C PRO A 115 -8.10 -6.89 -9.59
N SER A 116 -8.51 -6.46 -8.41
CA SER A 116 -9.81 -5.81 -8.22
C SER A 116 -9.86 -4.48 -8.98
N ARG A 117 -11.04 -4.08 -9.42
CA ARG A 117 -11.21 -2.87 -10.24
C ARG A 117 -11.30 -1.64 -9.34
N ILE A 118 -10.39 -0.69 -9.53
CA ILE A 118 -10.48 0.65 -8.94
C ILE A 118 -11.52 1.47 -9.73
N ALA A 119 -12.45 2.13 -9.07
CA ALA A 119 -13.41 3.01 -9.75
C ALA A 119 -12.85 4.43 -9.90
N MET A 120 -13.17 5.11 -11.01
CA MET A 120 -12.76 6.50 -11.22
C MET A 120 -13.27 7.44 -10.11
N THR A 121 -14.44 7.13 -9.53
CA THR A 121 -15.02 7.88 -8.40
C THR A 121 -14.18 7.81 -7.13
N GLU A 122 -13.31 6.81 -7.00
CA GLU A 122 -12.36 6.70 -5.89
C GLU A 122 -11.11 7.54 -6.18
N ILE A 123 -10.63 7.54 -7.43
CA ILE A 123 -9.48 8.34 -7.90
C ILE A 123 -9.69 9.84 -7.67
N VAL A 124 -10.88 10.37 -8.00
CA VAL A 124 -11.16 11.82 -7.90
C VAL A 124 -11.20 12.34 -6.46
N LYS A 125 -11.28 11.45 -5.46
CA LYS A 125 -11.28 11.79 -4.04
C LYS A 125 -9.87 11.87 -3.44
N LEU A 126 -8.87 11.37 -4.17
CA LEU A 126 -7.49 11.30 -3.68
C LEU A 126 -6.90 12.70 -3.64
N THR A 127 -6.31 13.04 -2.50
CA THR A 127 -5.71 14.36 -2.25
C THR A 127 -4.21 14.29 -2.05
N THR A 128 -3.71 13.16 -1.53
CA THR A 128 -2.30 12.94 -1.20
C THR A 128 -1.73 11.70 -1.87
N VAL A 129 -0.40 11.55 -1.84
CA VAL A 129 0.27 10.31 -2.27
C VAL A 129 -0.08 9.14 -1.35
N GLU A 130 -0.26 9.39 -0.05
CA GLU A 130 -0.71 8.40 0.92
C GLU A 130 -2.10 7.86 0.59
N ASP A 131 -3.05 8.71 0.16
CA ASP A 131 -4.36 8.26 -0.31
C ASP A 131 -4.23 7.28 -1.49
N CYS A 132 -3.29 7.54 -2.42
CA CYS A 132 -3.02 6.64 -3.53
C CYS A 132 -2.44 5.29 -3.07
N ILE A 133 -1.56 5.30 -2.07
CA ILE A 133 -0.98 4.07 -1.50
C ILE A 133 -2.08 3.24 -0.85
N ASN A 134 -2.88 3.87 0.02
CA ASN A 134 -3.95 3.22 0.76
C ASN A 134 -4.99 2.63 -0.20
N LEU A 135 -5.39 3.37 -1.25
CA LEU A 135 -6.31 2.84 -2.26
C LEU A 135 -5.76 1.58 -2.95
N ILE A 136 -4.47 1.57 -3.33
CA ILE A 136 -3.87 0.38 -3.96
C ILE A 136 -3.83 -0.78 -2.96
N GLN A 137 -3.50 -0.53 -1.69
CA GLN A 137 -3.49 -1.56 -0.64
C GLN A 137 -4.89 -2.15 -0.43
N ASP A 138 -5.92 -1.33 -0.25
CA ASP A 138 -7.31 -1.77 -0.07
C ASP A 138 -7.77 -2.66 -1.23
N HIS A 139 -7.41 -2.29 -2.47
CA HIS A 139 -7.76 -3.07 -3.66
C HIS A 139 -6.91 -4.33 -3.82
N TYR A 140 -5.64 -4.30 -3.41
CA TYR A 140 -4.77 -5.47 -3.37
C TYR A 140 -5.32 -6.52 -2.42
N GLU A 141 -5.82 -6.13 -1.25
CA GLU A 141 -6.41 -7.05 -0.28
C GLU A 141 -7.65 -7.77 -0.82
N LYS A 142 -8.48 -7.05 -1.58
CA LYS A 142 -9.69 -7.57 -2.23
C LYS A 142 -9.41 -8.47 -3.45
N SER A 143 -8.18 -8.49 -3.96
CA SER A 143 -7.76 -9.29 -5.14
C SER A 143 -7.35 -10.71 -4.75
#